data_AF-A0A534ZK52-F1
#
_entry.id   AF-A0A534ZK52-F1
#
_cell.length_a   1.000
_cell.length_b   1.000
_cell.length_c   1.000
_cell.angle_alpha   90.00
_cell.angle_beta   90.00
_cell.angle_gamma   90.00
#
_symmetry.space_group_name_H-M   'P 1'
#
loop_
_entity.id
_entity.type
_entity.pdbx_description
1 polymer ?
#
loop_
_entity_poly.entity_id
_entity_poly.type
_entity_poly.pdbx_seq_one_letter_code
_entity_poly.pdbx_strand_id
1 'polypeptide(L)'
;MHRDPLHKACRAHANACEYAPTMAILMLVVAMREPGAWAAVLFIAATGARVLHAVGMLASPTLAAGHPLRLVGAAGTYLTGVGLVLAAVLSTWVS
;
A
#
# COMPACT_ATOMS: atom_id res chain seq x y z
N MET A 1 5.16 -21.14 -17.19
CA MET A 1 4.68 -20.04 -16.30
C MET A 1 5.32 -18.75 -16.75
N HIS A 2 4.52 -17.82 -17.26
CA HIS A 2 4.93 -16.77 -18.22
C HIS A 2 5.89 -15.72 -17.62
N ARG A 3 7.10 -15.62 -18.19
CA ARG A 3 8.08 -14.54 -17.95
C ARG A 3 7.68 -13.20 -18.62
N ASP A 4 6.50 -13.15 -19.23
CA ASP A 4 6.04 -12.02 -20.03
C ASP A 4 5.99 -10.72 -19.19
N PRO A 5 6.77 -9.68 -19.55
CA PRO A 5 6.76 -8.39 -18.87
C PRO A 5 5.38 -7.73 -18.84
N LEU A 6 4.57 -7.87 -19.89
CA LEU A 6 3.22 -7.30 -19.96
C LEU A 6 2.31 -7.97 -18.94
N HIS A 7 2.37 -9.30 -18.83
CA HIS A 7 1.61 -10.04 -17.84
C HIS A 7 1.97 -9.60 -16.40
N LYS A 8 3.26 -9.40 -16.10
CA LYS A 8 3.70 -8.88 -14.80
C LYS A 8 3.16 -7.46 -14.55
N ALA A 9 3.21 -6.59 -15.55
CA ALA A 9 2.70 -5.23 -15.46
C ALA A 9 1.19 -5.20 -15.18
N CYS A 10 0.40 -5.98 -15.93
CA CYS A 10 -1.04 -6.09 -15.70
C CYS A 10 -1.36 -6.59 -14.29
N ARG A 11 -0.60 -7.57 -13.77
CA ARG A 11 -0.79 -8.09 -12.41
C ARG A 11 -0.41 -7.09 -11.33
N ALA A 12 0.70 -6.36 -11.51
CA ALA A 12 1.11 -5.31 -10.59
C ALA A 12 0.07 -4.16 -10.57
N HIS A 13 -0.46 -3.80 -11.74
CA HIS A 13 -1.50 -2.79 -11.86
C HIS A 13 -2.82 -3.23 -11.22
N ALA A 14 -3.29 -4.45 -11.49
CA ALA A 14 -4.48 -4.98 -10.84
C ALA A 14 -4.35 -4.97 -9.31
N ASN A 15 -3.19 -5.39 -8.78
CA ASN A 15 -2.93 -5.31 -7.33
C ASN A 15 -2.89 -3.86 -6.82
N ALA A 16 -2.38 -2.90 -7.60
CA ALA A 16 -2.46 -1.49 -7.24
C ALA A 16 -3.92 -1.01 -7.16
N CYS A 17 -4.76 -1.37 -8.13
CA CYS A 17 -6.18 -1.02 -8.16
C CYS A 17 -7.00 -1.65 -7.03
N GLU A 18 -6.60 -2.81 -6.51
CA GLU A 18 -7.25 -3.46 -5.37
C GLU A 18 -6.96 -2.74 -4.03
N TYR A 19 -5.73 -2.28 -3.82
CA TYR A 19 -5.29 -1.81 -2.49
C TYR A 19 -5.15 -0.29 -2.40
N ALA A 20 -4.66 0.38 -3.44
CA ALA A 20 -4.36 1.80 -3.39
C ALA A 20 -5.61 2.69 -3.20
N PRO A 21 -6.76 2.43 -3.86
CA PRO A 21 -7.95 3.26 -3.66
C PRO A 21 -8.46 3.24 -2.22
N THR A 22 -8.53 2.06 -1.60
CA THR A 22 -8.97 1.93 -0.20
C THR A 22 -8.02 2.66 0.75
N MET A 23 -6.71 2.53 0.55
CA MET A 23 -5.73 3.29 1.34
C MET A 23 -5.86 4.79 1.15
N ALA A 24 -6.03 5.27 -0.08
CA ALA A 24 -6.21 6.68 -0.37
C ALA A 24 -7.46 7.27 0.30
N ILE A 25 -8.58 6.52 0.30
CA ILE A 25 -9.80 6.91 1.01
C ILE A 25 -9.54 7.01 2.51
N LEU A 26 -8.86 6.03 3.11
CA LEU A 26 -8.54 6.06 4.54
C LEU A 26 -7.61 7.24 4.89
N MET A 27 -6.60 7.51 4.06
CA MET A 27 -5.73 8.68 4.22
C MET A 27 -6.54 9.98 4.17
N LEU A 28 -7.46 10.10 3.20
CA LEU A 28 -8.34 11.25 3.07
C LEU A 28 -9.22 11.44 4.31
N VAL A 29 -9.86 10.37 4.79
CA VAL A 29 -10.70 10.40 6.00
C VAL A 29 -9.89 10.86 7.21
N VAL A 30 -8.68 10.30 7.40
CA VAL A 30 -7.79 10.70 8.51
C VAL A 30 -7.35 12.16 8.36
N ALA A 31 -7.01 12.59 7.14
CA ALA A 31 -6.60 13.96 6.85
C ALA A 31 -7.69 15.01 7.12
N MET A 32 -8.96 14.66 6.89
CA MET A 32 -10.11 15.53 7.17
C MET A 32 -10.36 15.81 8.66
N ARG A 33 -9.62 15.17 9.56
CA ARG A 33 -9.83 15.21 11.02
C ARG A 33 -8.65 15.82 11.78
N GLU A 34 -7.96 16.76 11.13
CA GLU A 34 -6.79 17.47 11.66
C GLU A 34 -5.77 16.55 12.37
N PRO A 35 -5.23 15.55 11.66
CA PRO A 35 -4.36 14.59 12.30
C PRO A 35 -3.00 15.21 12.63
N GLY A 36 -2.38 14.74 13.71
CA GLY A 36 -1.00 15.12 14.05
C GLY A 36 0.03 14.66 13.01
N ALA A 37 1.27 15.14 13.14
CA ALA A 37 2.36 14.87 12.18
C ALA A 37 2.66 13.37 11.94
N TRP A 38 2.28 12.50 12.88
CA TRP A 38 2.42 11.05 12.74
C TRP A 38 1.61 10.49 11.55
N ALA A 39 0.48 11.11 11.20
CA ALA A 39 -0.35 10.64 10.08
C ALA A 39 0.35 10.86 8.73
N ALA A 40 1.09 11.96 8.57
CA ALA A 40 1.90 12.18 7.37
C ALA A 40 2.96 11.09 7.20
N VAL A 41 3.62 10.67 8.30
CA VAL A 41 4.56 9.54 8.28
C VAL A 41 3.86 8.26 7.86
N LEU A 42 2.67 7.98 8.39
CA LEU A 42 1.87 6.81 8.02
C LEU A 42 1.48 6.83 6.53
N PHE A 43 1.12 8.00 5.98
CA PHE A 43 0.74 8.16 4.58
C PHE A 43 1.90 7.89 3.64
N ILE A 44 3.07 8.45 3.97
CA ILE A 44 4.32 8.23 3.23
C ILE A 44 4.72 6.75 3.30
N ALA A 45 4.66 6.13 4.48
CA ALA A 45 4.99 4.73 4.66
C ALA A 45 4.06 3.81 3.84
N ALA A 46 2.75 4.05 3.88
CA ALA A 46 1.78 3.29 3.10
C ALA A 46 2.02 3.43 1.60
N THR A 47 2.23 4.66 1.11
CA THR A 47 2.53 4.93 -0.30
C THR A 47 3.84 4.24 -0.73
N GLY A 48 4.88 4.36 0.08
CA GLY A 48 6.16 3.69 -0.12
C GLY A 48 6.01 2.17 -0.19
N ALA A 49 5.23 1.56 0.70
CA ALA A 49 4.97 0.13 0.70
C ALA A 49 4.28 -0.34 -0.60
N ARG A 50 3.35 0.44 -1.14
CA ARG A 50 2.70 0.14 -2.43
C ARG A 50 3.69 0.19 -3.59
N VAL A 51 4.55 1.21 -3.62
CA VAL A 51 5.60 1.35 -4.64
C VAL A 51 6.59 0.18 -4.55
N LEU A 52 7.07 -0.14 -3.34
CA LEU A 52 8.00 -1.27 -3.12
C LEU A 52 7.39 -2.60 -3.56
N HIS A 53 6.10 -2.82 -3.29
CA HIS A 53 5.42 -4.04 -3.70
C HIS A 53 5.35 -4.15 -5.23
N ALA A 54 4.93 -3.08 -5.91
CA ALA A 54 4.85 -3.03 -7.37
C ALA A 54 6.22 -3.22 -8.02
N VAL A 55 7.25 -2.51 -7.54
CA VAL A 55 8.65 -2.68 -7.99
C VAL A 55 9.11 -4.12 -7.78
N GLY A 56 8.81 -4.72 -6.62
CA GLY A 56 9.11 -6.12 -6.35
C GLY A 56 8.45 -7.09 -7.33
N MET A 57 7.18 -6.86 -7.70
CA MET A 57 6.49 -7.67 -8.71
C MET A 57 7.12 -7.54 -10.10
N LEU A 58 7.51 -6.33 -10.50
CA LEU A 58 8.10 -6.06 -11.80
C LEU A 58 9.54 -6.59 -11.90
N ALA A 59 10.32 -6.44 -10.82
CA ALA A 59 11.71 -6.91 -10.72
C ALA A 59 11.82 -8.43 -10.55
N SER A 60 10.78 -9.11 -10.04
CA SER A 60 10.77 -10.57 -9.93
C SER A 60 11.02 -11.25 -11.29
N PRO A 61 11.87 -12.30 -11.35
CA PRO A 61 12.07 -13.11 -12.54
C PRO A 61 10.77 -13.77 -13.04
N THR A 62 9.92 -14.20 -12.09
CA THR A 62 8.57 -14.69 -12.34
C THR A 62 7.66 -14.28 -11.18
N LEU A 63 6.35 -14.25 -11.39
CA LEU A 63 5.41 -13.95 -10.28
C LEU A 63 5.37 -15.06 -9.21
N ALA A 64 5.76 -16.29 -9.56
CA ALA A 64 5.90 -17.38 -8.59
C ALA A 64 7.16 -17.23 -7.72
N ALA A 65 8.22 -16.61 -8.25
CA ALA A 65 9.45 -16.37 -7.50
C ALA A 65 9.23 -15.27 -6.45
N GLY A 66 9.72 -15.52 -5.23
CA GLY A 66 9.79 -14.51 -4.17
C GLY A 66 10.74 -13.38 -4.54
N HIS A 67 10.42 -12.15 -4.13
CA HIS A 67 11.32 -11.00 -4.22
C HIS A 67 11.24 -10.22 -2.90
N PRO A 68 12.37 -9.85 -2.29
CA PRO A 68 12.39 -9.22 -0.97
C PRO A 68 11.60 -7.89 -0.96
N LEU A 69 11.73 -7.06 -2.00
CA LEU A 69 10.92 -5.83 -2.10
C LEU A 69 9.41 -6.11 -2.18
N ARG A 70 8.99 -7.21 -2.82
CA ARG A 70 7.58 -7.60 -2.88
C ARG A 70 7.08 -8.00 -1.50
N LEU A 71 7.90 -8.73 -0.74
CA LEU A 71 7.59 -9.16 0.63
C LEU A 71 7.51 -7.97 1.58
N VAL A 72 8.53 -7.11 1.59
CA VAL A 72 8.57 -5.90 2.43
C VAL A 72 7.43 -4.96 2.06
N GLY A 73 7.18 -4.74 0.77
CA GLY A 73 6.04 -3.94 0.30
C GLY A 73 4.69 -4.52 0.70
N ALA A 74 4.53 -5.85 0.68
CA ALA A 74 3.30 -6.52 1.13
C ALA A 74 3.11 -6.38 2.65
N ALA A 75 4.15 -6.68 3.45
CA ALA A 75 4.12 -6.53 4.89
C ALA A 75 3.83 -5.07 5.29
N GLY A 76 4.51 -4.11 4.66
CA GLY A 76 4.26 -2.69 4.84
C GLY A 76 2.81 -2.32 4.51
N THR A 77 2.28 -2.80 3.38
CA THR A 77 0.87 -2.58 2.96
C THR A 77 -0.10 -3.02 4.07
N TYR A 78 0.08 -4.22 4.63
CA TYR A 78 -0.81 -4.70 5.69
C TYR A 78 -0.65 -3.91 6.98
N LEU A 79 0.59 -3.66 7.43
CA LEU A 79 0.84 -2.92 8.67
C LEU A 79 0.30 -1.49 8.61
N THR A 80 0.57 -0.77 7.53
CA THR A 80 0.08 0.61 7.37
C THR A 80 -1.42 0.64 7.07
N GLY A 81 -1.96 -0.35 6.36
CA GLY A 81 -3.40 -0.48 6.13
C GLY A 81 -4.17 -0.65 7.43
N VAL A 82 -3.72 -1.54 8.32
CA VAL A 82 -4.27 -1.68 9.68
C VAL A 82 -4.10 -0.37 10.46
N GLY A 83 -2.93 0.25 10.41
CA GLY A 83 -2.69 1.55 11.04
C GLY A 83 -3.65 2.65 10.56
N LEU A 84 -3.94 2.70 9.27
CA LEU A 84 -4.90 3.65 8.68
C LEU A 84 -6.33 3.38 9.11
N VAL A 85 -6.74 2.11 9.24
CA VAL A 85 -8.05 1.75 9.79
C VAL A 85 -8.15 2.17 11.25
N LEU A 86 -7.14 1.86 12.07
CA LEU A 86 -7.12 2.28 13.48
C LEU A 86 -7.15 3.79 13.61
N ALA A 87 -6.35 4.51 12.81
CA ALA A 87 -6.38 5.96 12.72
C ALA A 87 -7.79 6.46 12.39
N ALA A 88 -8.44 5.91 11.37
CA ALA A 88 -9.77 6.32 10.94
C ALA A 88 -10.89 5.93 11.92
N VAL A 89 -10.72 4.90 12.75
CA VAL A 89 -11.73 4.53 13.76
C VAL A 89 -11.55 5.34 15.04
N LEU A 90 -10.31 5.55 15.47
CA LEU A 90 -10.00 6.22 16.74
C LEU A 90 -10.05 7.75 16.65
N SER A 91 -9.87 8.34 15.47
CA SER A 91 -10.00 9.78 15.25
C SER A 91 -11.47 10.22 15.04
N THR A 92 -12.39 9.93 15.96
CA THR A 92 -13.79 10.35 15.81
C THR A 92 -13.92 11.88 15.66
N TRP A 93 -14.94 12.35 14.94
CA TRP A 93 -15.31 13.78 14.73
C TRP A 93 -15.73 14.49 16.03
N VAL A 94 -14.93 14.42 17.08
CA VAL A 94 -15.20 15.06 18.37
C VAL A 94 -13.96 15.85 18.76
N SER A 95 -13.98 17.12 18.41
CA SER A 95 -13.40 18.26 19.14
C SER A 95 -14.19 19.50 18.75
#